data_AF-A0A1E4KB76-F1
#
_entry.id   AF-A0A1E4KB76-F1
#
_cell.length_a   1.000
_cell.length_b   1.000
_cell.length_c   1.000
_cell.angle_alpha   90.00
_cell.angle_beta   90.00
_cell.angle_gamma   90.00
#
_symmetry.space_group_name_H-M   'P 1'
#
loop_
_entity.id
_entity.type
_entity.pdbx_description
1 polymer ?
#
loop_
_entity_poly.entity_id
_entity_poly.type
_entity_poly.pdbx_seq_one_letter_code
_entity_poly.pdbx_strand_id
1 'polypeptide(L)'
;MLLGGCGGEAPAAKTGGGPTEVAASGITEIVKSAAKGNPIPRDNLPDFVETYEGGRYGTSFFGSNEKRKSGTLLYTVAAAPADVVGFHMASMKRLGFEVAGPKKRVVRDRNETVIEGTAADGRSLTVVVIEQSPAEATVQMNYVVPLT
;
A
#
# COMPACT_ATOMS: atom_id res chain seq x y z
N MET A 1 -2.36 -33.68 53.93
CA MET A 1 -2.65 -32.94 52.67
C MET A 1 -1.40 -32.19 52.28
N LEU A 2 -0.88 -32.46 51.08
CA LEU A 2 0.26 -31.74 50.50
C LEU A 2 -0.13 -30.31 50.16
N LEU A 3 0.82 -29.37 50.30
CA LEU A 3 1.10 -28.30 49.33
C LEU A 3 2.50 -27.72 49.63
N GLY A 4 3.49 -28.19 48.89
CA GLY A 4 4.79 -27.56 48.77
C GLY A 4 4.71 -26.35 47.83
N GLY A 5 5.45 -25.28 48.15
CA GLY A 5 5.65 -24.11 47.30
C GLY A 5 7.14 -23.92 47.05
N CYS A 6 7.56 -24.33 45.85
CA CYS A 6 8.90 -24.16 45.28
C CYS A 6 9.03 -22.75 44.69
N GLY A 7 10.24 -22.19 44.67
CA GLY A 7 10.54 -20.91 44.02
C GLY A 7 10.38 -20.95 42.50
N GLY A 8 10.44 -19.78 41.87
CA GLY A 8 10.57 -19.68 40.42
C GLY A 8 9.98 -18.40 39.83
N GLU A 9 10.86 -17.44 39.60
CA GLU A 9 10.94 -16.55 38.43
C GLU A 9 9.70 -16.49 37.51
N ALA A 10 9.12 -15.29 37.39
CA ALA A 10 8.06 -15.01 36.42
C ALA A 10 8.58 -15.26 34.99
N PRO A 11 7.87 -16.04 34.15
CA PRO A 11 8.27 -16.23 32.78
C PRO A 11 8.12 -14.91 32.02
N ALA A 12 9.24 -14.37 31.54
CA ALA A 12 9.28 -13.36 30.51
C ALA A 12 8.49 -13.85 29.30
N ALA A 13 7.48 -13.08 28.90
CA ALA A 13 6.70 -13.33 27.71
C ALA A 13 7.63 -13.34 26.48
N LYS A 14 7.87 -14.52 25.92
CA LYS A 14 8.23 -14.67 24.51
C LYS A 14 6.99 -14.34 23.69
N THR A 15 6.94 -13.14 23.13
CA THR A 15 6.17 -12.84 21.92
C THR A 15 7.24 -12.56 20.87
N GLY A 16 7.56 -13.53 20.03
CA GLY A 16 6.76 -13.81 18.85
C GLY A 16 7.39 -13.03 17.69
N GLY A 17 8.32 -13.68 17.00
CA GLY A 17 9.00 -13.10 15.85
C GLY A 17 8.02 -12.85 14.70
N GLY A 18 8.01 -11.61 14.22
CA GLY A 18 7.38 -11.17 12.98
C GLY A 18 6.94 -9.71 13.04
N PRO A 19 6.82 -9.01 11.91
CA PRO A 19 7.71 -8.99 10.75
C PRO A 19 8.92 -8.07 11.01
N THR A 20 10.03 -8.41 10.38
CA THR A 20 11.29 -7.65 10.32
C THR A 20 11.06 -6.14 10.39
N GLU A 21 11.47 -5.53 11.50
CA GLU A 21 11.88 -4.12 11.55
C GLU A 21 13.01 -3.92 10.53
N VAL A 22 12.64 -3.73 9.28
CA VAL A 22 13.35 -2.80 8.41
C VAL A 22 12.75 -1.42 8.69
N ALA A 23 12.94 -0.96 9.93
CA ALA A 23 12.95 0.46 10.22
C ALA A 23 14.16 1.03 9.48
N ALA A 24 13.96 1.33 8.19
CA ALA A 24 14.86 2.20 7.47
C ALA A 24 14.78 3.56 8.17
N SER A 25 15.75 3.84 9.05
CA SER A 25 16.06 5.19 9.50
C SER A 25 16.10 6.10 8.28
N GLY A 26 15.29 7.16 8.32
CA GLY A 26 15.19 8.15 7.24
C GLY A 26 13.77 8.31 6.67
N ILE A 27 12.73 8.42 7.51
CA ILE A 27 11.46 8.95 7.07
C ILE A 27 11.52 10.47 7.27
N THR A 28 12.01 11.20 6.27
CA THR A 28 12.33 12.62 6.46
C THR A 28 11.11 13.56 6.38
N GLU A 29 9.92 13.11 5.96
CA GLU A 29 8.74 14.00 5.96
C GLU A 29 7.40 13.24 5.81
N ILE A 30 6.44 13.44 6.73
CA ILE A 30 5.06 12.97 6.55
C ILE A 30 4.23 14.13 6.01
N VAL A 31 4.10 14.23 4.68
CA VAL A 31 3.26 15.25 4.05
C VAL A 31 1.81 14.76 3.98
N LYS A 32 0.97 15.23 4.91
CA LYS A 32 -0.50 15.10 4.77
C LYS A 32 -0.94 15.98 3.61
N SER A 33 -1.27 15.38 2.47
CA SER A 33 -1.43 16.14 1.22
C SER A 33 -2.83 16.75 1.01
N ALA A 34 -3.91 16.22 1.61
CA ALA A 34 -5.25 16.82 1.50
C ALA A 34 -6.21 16.37 2.63
N ALA A 35 -7.39 16.99 2.71
CA ALA A 35 -8.50 16.50 3.54
C ALA A 35 -9.22 15.33 2.84
N LYS A 36 -9.65 14.32 3.61
CA LYS A 36 -10.38 13.15 3.09
C LYS A 36 -11.64 13.59 2.34
N GLY A 37 -11.89 13.01 1.16
CA GLY A 37 -13.06 13.28 0.31
C GLY A 37 -12.84 14.33 -0.78
N ASN A 38 -11.75 15.08 -0.73
CA ASN A 38 -11.38 16.04 -1.77
C ASN A 38 -10.75 15.36 -3.00
N PRO A 39 -10.57 16.08 -4.12
CA PRO A 39 -9.75 15.61 -5.23
C PRO A 39 -8.36 15.18 -4.76
N ILE A 40 -7.79 14.18 -5.43
CA ILE A 40 -6.47 13.65 -5.07
C ILE A 40 -5.38 14.67 -5.45
N PRO A 41 -4.56 15.14 -4.50
CA PRO A 41 -3.47 16.08 -4.77
C PRO A 41 -2.40 15.42 -5.64
N ARG A 42 -1.92 16.13 -6.68
CA ARG A 42 -0.96 15.60 -7.67
C ARG A 42 0.48 16.04 -7.42
N ASP A 43 0.69 17.14 -6.70
CA ASP A 43 1.98 17.85 -6.62
C ASP A 43 3.14 16.97 -6.11
N ASN A 44 2.84 15.98 -5.26
CA ASN A 44 3.84 15.10 -4.65
C ASN A 44 3.78 13.65 -5.17
N LEU A 45 2.86 13.33 -6.08
CA LEU A 45 2.74 11.99 -6.64
C LEU A 45 3.68 11.83 -7.83
N PRO A 46 4.42 10.71 -7.93
CA PRO A 46 5.13 10.39 -9.15
C PRO A 46 4.18 10.37 -10.36
N ASP A 47 4.71 10.73 -11.52
CA ASP A 47 3.98 10.79 -12.79
C ASP A 47 3.30 9.45 -13.15
N PHE A 48 3.94 8.34 -12.80
CA PHE A 48 3.44 6.99 -13.03
C PHE A 48 2.38 6.52 -12.02
N VAL A 49 2.11 7.28 -10.96
CA VAL A 49 1.02 7.00 -10.02
C VAL A 49 -0.25 7.62 -10.59
N GLU A 50 -0.96 6.85 -11.42
CA GLU A 50 -2.21 7.27 -12.02
C GLU A 50 -3.42 6.84 -11.20
N THR A 51 -4.43 7.70 -11.09
CA THR A 51 -5.62 7.44 -10.28
C THR A 51 -6.85 7.32 -11.15
N TYR A 52 -7.75 6.42 -10.78
CA TYR A 52 -9.03 6.26 -11.47
C TYR A 52 -9.85 7.56 -11.40
N GLU A 53 -10.52 7.90 -12.50
CA GLU A 53 -11.32 9.13 -12.61
C GLU A 53 -12.36 9.26 -11.49
N GLY A 54 -12.52 10.44 -10.93
CA GLY A 54 -13.46 10.67 -9.82
C GLY A 54 -13.00 10.10 -8.46
N GLY A 55 -11.79 9.54 -8.39
CA GLY A 55 -11.19 9.11 -7.12
C GLY A 55 -11.15 10.22 -6.07
N ARG A 56 -11.52 9.87 -4.83
CA ARG A 56 -11.59 10.77 -3.68
C ARG A 56 -10.49 10.43 -2.69
N TYR A 57 -9.70 11.43 -2.35
CA TYR A 57 -8.54 11.26 -1.48
C TYR A 57 -8.92 10.68 -0.12
N GLY A 58 -8.17 9.67 0.32
CA GLY A 58 -8.25 9.10 1.67
C GLY A 58 -7.10 9.61 2.53
N THR A 59 -5.90 9.15 2.21
CA THR A 59 -4.65 9.57 2.86
C THR A 59 -3.46 9.28 1.94
N SER A 60 -2.33 9.93 2.20
CA SER A 60 -1.06 9.59 1.56
C SER A 60 0.07 9.68 2.57
N PHE A 61 1.12 8.91 2.31
CA PHE A 61 2.38 8.95 3.03
C PHE A 61 3.51 8.96 2.01
N PHE A 62 4.55 9.73 2.29
CA PHE A 62 5.74 9.82 1.46
C PHE A 62 6.95 9.66 2.35
N GLY A 63 8.01 9.09 1.82
CA GLY A 63 9.28 8.93 2.53
C GLY A 63 10.42 8.87 1.53
N SER A 64 11.58 9.36 1.92
CA SER A 64 12.79 9.32 1.09
C SER A 64 13.98 9.05 1.98
N ASN A 65 14.86 8.17 1.53
CA ASN A 65 16.18 7.98 2.11
C ASN A 65 17.25 8.12 1.02
N GLU A 66 18.51 7.85 1.35
CA GLU A 66 19.66 7.99 0.44
C GLU A 66 19.57 7.11 -0.83
N LYS A 67 18.73 6.07 -0.84
CA LYS A 67 18.66 5.08 -1.93
C LYS A 67 17.37 5.15 -2.74
N ARG A 68 16.28 5.68 -2.17
CA ARG A 68 14.96 5.64 -2.80
C ARG A 68 13.99 6.66 -2.21
N LYS A 69 13.04 7.07 -3.05
CA LYS A 69 11.75 7.63 -2.64
C LYS A 69 10.70 6.53 -2.62
N SER A 70 9.78 6.60 -1.67
CA SER A 70 8.66 5.68 -1.58
C SER A 70 7.43 6.40 -1.07
N GLY A 71 6.26 5.85 -1.35
CA GLY A 71 5.04 6.38 -0.76
C GLY A 71 3.85 5.46 -0.94
N THR A 72 2.78 5.84 -0.26
CA THR A 72 1.48 5.20 -0.31
C THR A 72 0.43 6.26 -0.61
N LEU A 73 -0.51 5.94 -1.49
CA LEU A 73 -1.74 6.70 -1.70
C LEU A 73 -2.92 5.77 -1.43
N LEU A 74 -3.87 6.23 -0.62
CA LEU A 74 -5.15 5.59 -0.39
C LEU A 74 -6.26 6.52 -0.89
N TYR A 75 -7.15 6.03 -1.73
CA TYR A 75 -8.31 6.77 -2.21
C TYR A 75 -9.52 5.85 -2.42
N THR A 76 -10.72 6.42 -2.44
CA THR A 76 -11.97 5.69 -2.72
C THR A 76 -12.53 6.10 -4.07
N VAL A 77 -13.19 5.19 -4.78
CA VAL A 77 -13.80 5.47 -6.08
C VAL A 77 -15.12 4.73 -6.21
N ALA A 78 -16.13 5.43 -6.75
CA ALA A 78 -17.44 4.87 -7.08
C ALA A 78 -17.39 4.20 -8.46
N ALA A 79 -16.72 3.05 -8.53
CA ALA A 79 -16.62 2.22 -9.72
C ALA A 79 -16.55 0.74 -9.32
N ALA A 80 -16.91 -0.15 -10.24
CA ALA A 80 -16.83 -1.59 -9.98
C ALA A 80 -15.36 -2.01 -9.77
N PRO A 81 -15.04 -2.84 -8.76
CA PRO A 81 -13.65 -3.24 -8.49
C PRO A 81 -12.92 -3.84 -9.69
N ALA A 82 -13.62 -4.58 -10.55
CA ALA A 82 -13.04 -5.17 -11.76
C ALA A 82 -12.60 -4.10 -12.78
N ASP A 83 -13.37 -3.02 -12.95
CA ASP A 83 -13.02 -1.92 -13.85
C ASP A 83 -11.82 -1.16 -13.32
N VAL A 84 -11.76 -0.96 -12.00
CA VAL A 84 -10.62 -0.33 -11.32
C VAL A 84 -9.35 -1.17 -11.49
N VAL A 85 -9.46 -2.49 -11.38
CA VAL A 85 -8.33 -3.41 -11.67
C VAL A 85 -7.87 -3.30 -13.12
N GLY A 86 -8.81 -3.35 -14.07
CA GLY A 86 -8.52 -3.23 -15.49
C GLY A 86 -7.83 -1.92 -15.86
N PHE A 87 -8.31 -0.80 -15.30
CA PHE A 87 -7.69 0.51 -15.44
C PHE A 87 -6.23 0.53 -14.97
N HIS A 88 -5.95 0.07 -13.75
CA HIS A 88 -4.61 0.11 -13.19
C HIS A 88 -3.63 -0.81 -13.93
N MET A 89 -4.08 -1.98 -14.36
CA MET A 89 -3.29 -2.86 -15.21
C MET A 89 -2.95 -2.20 -16.56
N ALA A 90 -3.92 -1.52 -17.19
CA ALA A 90 -3.70 -0.82 -18.44
C ALA A 90 -2.76 0.39 -18.29
N SER A 91 -2.96 1.18 -17.23
CA SER A 91 -2.11 2.34 -16.90
C SER A 91 -0.66 1.90 -16.67
N MET A 92 -0.42 0.90 -15.82
CA MET A 92 0.92 0.36 -15.57
C MET A 92 1.63 -0.09 -16.86
N LYS A 93 0.93 -0.86 -17.71
CA LYS A 93 1.48 -1.30 -19.00
C LYS A 93 1.82 -0.12 -19.90
N ARG A 94 0.94 0.87 -20.01
CA ARG A 94 1.18 2.09 -20.80
C ARG A 94 2.38 2.88 -20.28
N LEU A 95 2.65 2.83 -18.98
CA LEU A 95 3.75 3.53 -18.31
C LEU A 95 5.06 2.71 -18.29
N GLY A 96 5.11 1.57 -18.96
CA GLY A 96 6.33 0.78 -19.14
C GLY A 96 6.64 -0.18 -17.99
N PHE A 97 5.65 -0.55 -17.17
CA PHE A 97 5.81 -1.60 -16.16
C PHE A 97 5.54 -2.98 -16.76
N GLU A 98 6.39 -3.94 -16.41
CA GLU A 98 6.08 -5.36 -16.50
C GLU A 98 5.10 -5.71 -15.39
N VAL A 99 3.87 -6.10 -15.76
CA VAL A 99 2.76 -6.31 -14.82
C VAL A 99 2.53 -7.79 -14.59
N ALA A 100 2.68 -8.23 -13.33
CA ALA A 100 2.33 -9.58 -12.93
C ALA A 100 0.81 -9.80 -12.99
N GLY A 101 0.38 -11.06 -13.17
CA GLY A 101 -1.04 -11.41 -13.14
C GLY A 101 -1.69 -11.00 -11.80
N PRO A 102 -2.94 -10.47 -11.82
CA PRO A 102 -3.60 -10.01 -10.60
C PRO A 102 -3.83 -11.17 -9.63
N LYS A 103 -3.50 -10.95 -8.37
CA LYS A 103 -3.65 -11.94 -7.29
C LYS A 103 -4.86 -11.58 -6.43
N LYS A 104 -5.81 -12.49 -6.29
CA LYS A 104 -6.96 -12.32 -5.40
C LYS A 104 -6.65 -12.86 -4.01
N ARG A 105 -7.11 -12.17 -2.97
CA ARG A 105 -7.01 -12.61 -1.57
C ARG A 105 -8.17 -12.06 -0.74
N VAL A 106 -8.42 -12.69 0.40
CA VAL A 106 -9.36 -12.18 1.41
C VAL A 106 -8.56 -11.75 2.63
N VAL A 107 -8.71 -10.49 3.05
CA VAL A 107 -8.02 -9.93 4.21
C VAL A 107 -9.05 -9.23 5.08
N ARG A 108 -9.20 -9.67 6.34
CA ARG A 108 -10.17 -9.09 7.30
C ARG A 108 -11.58 -8.96 6.69
N ASP A 109 -12.06 -10.05 6.08
CA ASP A 109 -13.38 -10.16 5.43
C ASP A 109 -13.59 -9.23 4.22
N ARG A 110 -12.51 -8.69 3.64
CA ARG A 110 -12.56 -7.89 2.42
C ARG A 110 -11.90 -8.62 1.26
N ASN A 111 -12.56 -8.62 0.10
CA ASN A 111 -11.96 -9.09 -1.14
C ASN A 111 -10.96 -8.05 -1.64
N GLU A 112 -9.72 -8.49 -1.84
CA GLU A 112 -8.65 -7.66 -2.39
C GLU A 112 -8.12 -8.27 -3.68
N THR A 113 -7.83 -7.42 -4.66
CA THR A 113 -7.04 -7.77 -5.85
C THR A 113 -5.75 -6.98 -5.85
N VAL A 114 -4.62 -7.68 -5.88
CA VAL A 114 -3.28 -7.11 -5.87
C VAL A 114 -2.70 -7.16 -7.28
N ILE A 115 -2.21 -6.02 -7.76
CA ILE A 115 -1.53 -5.84 -9.04
C ILE A 115 -0.13 -5.34 -8.73
N GLU A 116 0.89 -5.99 -9.29
CA GLU A 116 2.30 -5.65 -9.06
C GLU A 116 2.96 -5.34 -10.40
N GLY A 117 3.61 -4.20 -10.48
CA GLY A 117 4.39 -3.76 -11.64
C GLY A 117 5.82 -3.42 -11.27
N THR A 118 6.78 -3.81 -12.11
CA THR A 118 8.18 -3.35 -12.04
C THR A 118 8.59 -2.78 -13.39
N ALA A 119 9.19 -1.59 -13.40
CA ALA A 119 9.74 -0.98 -14.61
C ALA A 119 11.24 -1.28 -14.75
N ALA A 120 11.77 -1.19 -15.97
CA ALA A 120 13.18 -1.47 -16.27
C ALA A 120 14.18 -0.55 -15.54
N ASP A 121 13.74 0.67 -15.19
CA ASP A 121 14.51 1.64 -14.40
C ASP A 121 14.47 1.38 -12.88
N GLY A 122 13.87 0.26 -12.46
CA GLY A 122 13.79 -0.16 -11.06
C GLY A 122 12.65 0.48 -10.27
N ARG A 123 11.80 1.32 -10.88
CA ARG A 123 10.56 1.75 -10.25
C ARG A 123 9.64 0.55 -10.01
N SER A 124 8.92 0.57 -8.90
CA SER A 124 7.87 -0.41 -8.63
C SER A 124 6.57 0.25 -8.21
N LEU A 125 5.46 -0.38 -8.58
CA LEU A 125 4.11 0.03 -8.21
C LEU A 125 3.29 -1.20 -7.84
N THR A 126 2.77 -1.21 -6.62
CA THR A 126 1.79 -2.19 -6.16
C THR A 126 0.45 -1.49 -5.97
N VAL A 127 -0.59 -1.98 -6.63
CA VAL A 127 -1.96 -1.50 -6.46
C VAL A 127 -2.79 -2.61 -5.82
N VAL A 128 -3.43 -2.28 -4.70
CA VAL A 128 -4.40 -3.14 -4.02
C VAL A 128 -5.77 -2.51 -4.19
N VAL A 129 -6.66 -3.20 -4.89
CA VAL A 129 -8.06 -2.84 -5.04
C VAL A 129 -8.86 -3.62 -4.01
N ILE A 130 -9.45 -2.91 -3.05
CA ILE A 130 -10.22 -3.45 -1.93
C ILE A 130 -11.70 -3.20 -2.20
N GLU A 131 -12.46 -4.26 -2.43
CA GLU A 131 -13.90 -4.18 -2.64
C GLU A 131 -14.59 -3.62 -1.38
N GLN A 132 -15.33 -2.52 -1.52
CA GLN A 132 -16.24 -2.02 -0.49
C GLN A 132 -17.68 -2.44 -0.79
N SER A 133 -18.05 -2.42 -2.07
CA SER A 133 -19.32 -2.92 -2.61
C SER A 133 -19.16 -3.25 -4.10
N PRO A 134 -20.17 -3.81 -4.77
CA PRO A 134 -20.11 -4.08 -6.22
C PRO A 134 -19.86 -2.82 -7.08
N ALA A 135 -20.10 -1.62 -6.56
CA ALA A 135 -19.93 -0.34 -7.26
C ALA A 135 -18.97 0.63 -6.55
N GLU A 136 -18.24 0.17 -5.55
CA GLU A 136 -17.28 1.00 -4.82
C GLU A 136 -16.02 0.22 -4.44
N ALA A 137 -14.87 0.84 -4.68
CA ALA A 137 -13.58 0.29 -4.30
C ALA A 137 -12.75 1.31 -3.51
N THR A 138 -11.98 0.81 -2.56
CA THR A 138 -10.83 1.54 -2.00
C THR A 138 -9.57 1.06 -2.70
N VAL A 139 -8.73 1.99 -3.14
CA VAL A 139 -7.47 1.68 -3.81
C VAL A 139 -6.32 2.12 -2.93
N GLN A 140 -5.42 1.19 -2.63
CA GLN A 140 -4.13 1.48 -2.02
C GLN A 140 -3.04 1.30 -3.07
N MET A 141 -2.31 2.37 -3.38
CA MET A 141 -1.15 2.35 -4.25
C MET A 141 0.09 2.50 -3.40
N ASN A 142 1.08 1.62 -3.58
CA ASN A 142 2.40 1.73 -2.96
C ASN A 142 3.44 1.79 -4.05
N TYR A 143 4.34 2.77 -4.01
CA TYR A 143 5.34 2.95 -5.06
C TYR A 143 6.72 3.16 -4.47
N VAL A 144 7.72 2.80 -5.28
CA VAL A 144 9.14 3.01 -5.00
C VAL A 144 9.81 3.57 -6.24
N VAL A 145 10.63 4.58 -6.05
CA VAL A 145 11.48 5.21 -7.07
C VAL A 145 12.92 5.15 -6.57
N PRO A 146 13.80 4.36 -7.21
CA PRO A 146 15.22 4.39 -6.91
C PRO A 146 15.79 5.80 -7.07
N LEU A 147 16.73 6.18 -6.20
CA LEU A 147 17.57 7.35 -6.43
C LEU A 147 18.84 6.86 -7.12
N THR A 148 19.08 7.39 -8.33
CA THR A 148 20.30 7.18 -9.10
C THR A 148 21.43 8.05 -8.60
#